data_AF-A0A2U8T1L2-F1
#
_entry.id   AF-A0A2U8T1L2-F1
#
_cell.length_a   1.000
_cell.length_b   1.000
_cell.length_c   1.000
_cell.angle_alpha   90.00
_cell.angle_beta   90.00
_cell.angle_gamma   90.00
#
_symmetry.space_group_name_H-M   'P 1'
#
loop_
_entity.id
_entity.type
_entity.pdbx_description
1 polymer ?
#
loop_
_entity_poly.entity_id
_entity_poly.type
_entity_poly.pdbx_seq_one_letter_code
_entity_poly.pdbx_strand_id
1 'polypeptide(L)'
;MVTFETVMEIKILHKQGMSSRAIARELGISRNTVKRYLLAQSEPPKYTPRSAVASLLDEHRDYIRQRIADAHPYKIPATVIAREITEQGYRGGMTILREFIRSLAIPQEQEPVVRFETEPGRQMQVD
;
A
#
# COMPACT_ATOMS: atom_id res chain seq x y z
N MET A 1 -10.62 -1.23 20.93
CA MET A 1 -9.21 -0.75 21.00
C MET A 1 -8.92 -0.46 22.46
N VAL A 2 -7.78 -0.90 23.02
CA VAL A 2 -7.45 -0.62 24.43
C VAL A 2 -6.86 0.79 24.49
N THR A 3 -7.48 1.69 25.26
CA THR A 3 -7.06 3.09 25.37
C THR A 3 -5.95 3.24 26.40
N PHE A 4 -5.31 4.41 26.41
CA PHE A 4 -4.30 4.74 27.42
C PHE A 4 -4.87 4.69 28.85
N GLU A 5 -6.11 5.16 29.03
CA GLU A 5 -6.85 5.12 30.29
C GLU A 5 -6.99 3.68 30.81
N THR A 6 -7.44 2.75 29.95
CA THR A 6 -7.57 1.33 30.32
C THR A 6 -6.21 0.73 30.72
N VAL A 7 -5.11 1.13 30.05
CA VAL A 7 -3.76 0.66 30.42
C VAL A 7 -3.34 1.19 31.79
N MET A 8 -3.64 2.45 32.10
CA MET A 8 -3.35 3.03 33.41
C MET A 8 -4.18 2.36 34.51
N GLU A 9 -5.45 2.09 34.24
CA GLU A 9 -6.37 1.41 35.15
C GLU A 9 -5.91 -0.03 35.46
N ILE A 10 -5.46 -0.79 34.46
CA ILE A 10 -4.80 -2.10 34.65
C ILE A 10 -3.62 -1.99 35.63
N LYS A 11 -2.77 -0.97 35.48
CA LYS A 11 -1.59 -0.77 36.34
C LYS A 11 -1.99 -0.37 37.77
N ILE A 12 -3.01 0.46 37.93
CA ILE A 12 -3.52 0.88 39.24
C ILE A 12 -4.12 -0.32 39.99
N LEU A 13 -5.02 -1.07 39.36
CA LEU A 13 -5.68 -2.24 39.99
C LEU A 13 -4.67 -3.33 40.35
N HIS A 14 -3.63 -3.52 39.53
CA HIS A 14 -2.55 -4.46 39.84
C HIS A 14 -1.70 -3.98 41.04
N LYS A 15 -1.40 -2.67 41.14
CA LYS A 15 -0.72 -2.10 42.30
C LYS A 15 -1.55 -2.21 43.59
N GLN A 16 -2.87 -2.23 43.49
CA GLN A 16 -3.79 -2.48 44.60
C GLN A 16 -3.85 -3.98 45.00
N GLY A 17 -3.07 -4.85 44.36
CA GLY A 17 -2.99 -6.27 44.69
C GLY A 17 -3.99 -7.17 43.96
N MET A 18 -4.76 -6.64 43.00
CA MET A 18 -5.68 -7.48 42.23
C MET A 18 -4.95 -8.42 41.28
N SER A 19 -5.41 -9.67 41.22
CA SER A 19 -4.88 -10.64 40.24
C SER A 19 -5.26 -10.25 38.82
N SER A 20 -4.46 -10.65 37.82
CA SER A 20 -4.79 -10.39 36.40
C SER A 20 -6.14 -10.96 35.97
N ARG A 21 -6.65 -12.00 36.66
CA ARG A 21 -8.00 -12.56 36.40
C ARG A 21 -9.10 -11.66 36.95
N ALA A 22 -8.90 -11.04 38.11
CA ALA A 22 -9.84 -10.10 38.69
C ALA A 22 -9.93 -8.84 37.81
N ILE A 23 -8.77 -8.27 37.45
CA ILE A 23 -8.67 -7.10 36.55
C ILE A 23 -9.35 -7.36 35.21
N ALA A 24 -9.18 -8.56 34.63
CA ALA A 24 -9.82 -8.93 33.36
C ALA A 24 -11.36 -8.95 33.46
N ARG A 25 -11.90 -9.41 34.59
CA ARG A 25 -13.36 -9.41 34.83
C ARG A 25 -13.89 -8.00 35.06
N GLU A 26 -13.17 -7.21 35.86
CA GLU A 26 -13.53 -5.83 36.19
C GLU A 26 -13.60 -4.95 34.95
N LEU A 27 -12.56 -5.02 34.10
CA LEU A 27 -12.43 -4.17 32.92
C LEU A 27 -13.04 -4.78 31.65
N GLY A 28 -13.61 -5.99 31.73
CA GLY A 28 -14.21 -6.67 30.57
C GLY A 28 -13.24 -7.00 29.43
N ILE A 29 -11.93 -7.12 29.71
CA ILE A 29 -10.88 -7.38 28.70
C ILE A 29 -10.23 -8.75 28.90
N SER A 30 -9.61 -9.28 27.83
CA SER A 30 -8.97 -10.58 27.92
C SER A 30 -7.81 -10.60 28.94
N ARG A 31 -7.67 -11.71 29.68
CA ARG A 31 -6.53 -11.90 30.62
C ARG A 31 -5.16 -11.74 29.94
N ASN A 32 -5.08 -12.08 28.64
CA ASN A 32 -3.85 -11.99 27.87
C ASN A 32 -3.51 -10.53 27.57
N THR A 33 -4.52 -9.69 27.33
CA THR A 33 -4.41 -8.25 27.22
C THR A 33 -3.88 -7.65 28.52
N VAL A 34 -4.48 -7.99 29.67
CA VAL A 34 -4.02 -7.55 30.99
C VAL A 34 -2.55 -7.92 31.22
N LYS A 35 -2.18 -9.19 31.01
CA LYS A 35 -0.78 -9.65 31.14
C LYS A 35 0.18 -8.88 30.24
N ARG A 36 -0.19 -8.68 28.97
CA ARG A 36 0.63 -7.96 27.99
C ARG A 36 0.93 -6.53 28.45
N TYR A 37 -0.07 -5.82 28.98
CA TYR A 37 0.09 -4.44 29.44
C TYR A 37 0.78 -4.31 30.80
N LEU A 38 0.70 -5.33 31.66
CA LEU A 38 1.48 -5.38 32.90
C LEU A 38 2.98 -5.63 32.64
N LEU A 39 3.31 -6.40 31.61
CA LEU A 39 4.70 -6.67 31.19
C LEU A 39 5.33 -5.50 30.41
N ALA A 40 4.52 -4.67 29.76
CA ALA A 40 5.00 -3.52 29.00
C ALA A 40 5.47 -2.41 29.95
N GLN A 41 6.78 -2.14 29.97
CA GLN A 41 7.40 -1.32 31.03
C GLN A 41 7.00 0.15 31.06
N SER A 42 6.50 0.77 29.98
CA SER A 42 6.11 2.19 30.06
C SER A 42 5.36 2.74 28.86
N GLU A 43 5.58 2.22 27.65
CA GLU A 43 4.93 2.81 26.47
C GLU A 43 3.67 2.04 26.04
N PRO A 44 2.56 2.75 25.73
CA PRO A 44 1.47 2.12 25.01
C PRO A 44 2.03 1.58 23.69
N PRO A 45 1.66 0.36 23.27
CA PRO A 45 2.12 -0.20 22.01
C PRO A 45 1.66 0.74 20.90
N LYS A 46 2.59 1.53 20.36
CA LYS A 46 2.35 2.30 19.14
C LYS A 46 2.02 1.27 18.07
N TYR A 47 0.86 1.44 17.44
CA TYR A 47 0.52 0.64 16.28
C TYR A 47 1.53 0.96 15.19
N THR A 48 2.56 0.13 15.06
CA THR A 48 3.47 0.19 13.94
C THR A 48 2.74 -0.42 12.75
N PRO A 49 2.79 0.21 11.56
CA PRO A 49 2.35 -0.44 10.35
C PRO A 49 3.03 -1.80 10.26
N ARG A 50 2.27 -2.83 9.90
CA ARG A 50 2.84 -4.15 9.65
C ARG A 50 3.96 -3.99 8.63
N SER A 51 5.11 -4.60 8.86
CA SER A 51 6.19 -4.59 7.87
C SER A 51 5.62 -5.05 6.53
N ALA A 52 5.91 -4.30 5.47
CA ALA A 52 5.46 -4.66 4.14
C ALA A 52 5.98 -6.07 3.83
N VAL A 53 5.06 -6.99 3.57
CA VAL A 53 5.42 -8.35 3.13
C VAL A 53 6.13 -8.20 1.79
N ALA A 54 7.22 -8.93 1.59
CA ALA A 54 7.92 -8.97 0.31
C ALA A 54 6.90 -9.27 -0.80
N SER A 55 6.81 -8.37 -1.77
CA SER A 55 5.94 -8.56 -2.92
C SER A 55 6.61 -9.55 -3.86
N LEU A 56 5.82 -10.42 -4.46
CA LEU A 56 6.31 -11.30 -5.53
C LEU A 56 6.84 -10.53 -6.75
N LEU A 57 6.52 -9.23 -6.85
CA LEU A 57 7.06 -8.35 -7.87
C LEU A 57 8.49 -7.87 -7.55
N ASP A 58 8.94 -7.95 -6.28
CA ASP A 58 10.18 -7.31 -5.81
C ASP A 58 11.41 -7.78 -6.59
N GLU A 59 11.47 -9.07 -6.92
CA GLU A 59 12.54 -9.68 -7.72
C GLU A 59 12.61 -9.13 -9.16
N HIS A 60 11.50 -8.67 -9.72
CA HIS A 60 11.40 -8.19 -11.10
C HIS A 60 11.37 -6.66 -11.21
N ARG A 61 11.35 -5.92 -10.10
CA ARG A 61 11.21 -4.44 -10.13
C ARG A 61 12.31 -3.76 -10.91
N ASP A 62 13.55 -4.20 -10.75
CA ASP A 62 14.70 -3.58 -11.41
C ASP A 62 14.67 -3.80 -12.92
N TYR A 63 14.32 -5.02 -13.35
CA TYR A 63 14.08 -5.32 -14.76
C TYR A 63 12.99 -4.43 -15.35
N ILE A 64 11.84 -4.31 -14.67
CA ILE A 64 10.71 -3.50 -15.16
C ILE A 64 11.11 -2.03 -15.29
N ARG A 65 11.87 -1.47 -14.33
CA ARG A 65 12.37 -0.09 -14.40
C ARG A 65 13.28 0.14 -15.58
N GLN A 66 14.28 -0.73 -15.77
CA GLN A 66 15.21 -0.64 -16.89
C GLN A 66 14.45 -0.78 -18.22
N ARG A 67 13.56 -1.76 -18.32
CA ARG A 67 12.77 -2.01 -19.53
C ARG A 67 11.93 -0.81 -19.96
N ILE A 68 11.32 -0.10 -19.00
CA ILE A 68 10.55 1.12 -19.26
C ILE A 68 11.48 2.27 -19.68
N ALA A 69 12.63 2.41 -19.03
CA ALA A 69 13.61 3.45 -19.36
C ALA A 69 14.18 3.26 -20.77
N ASP A 70 14.54 2.03 -21.15
CA ASP A 70 15.08 1.68 -22.46
C ASP A 70 14.09 1.93 -23.60
N ALA A 71 12.79 1.88 -23.30
CA ALA A 71 11.74 2.10 -24.29
C ALA A 71 11.39 3.57 -24.50
N HIS A 72 11.87 4.47 -23.64
CA HIS A 72 11.57 5.90 -23.72
C HIS A 72 12.02 6.47 -25.08
N PRO A 73 11.19 7.25 -25.80
CA PRO A 73 9.93 7.90 -25.38
C PRO A 73 8.66 7.04 -25.44
N TYR A 74 8.73 5.82 -25.96
CA TYR A 74 7.58 4.97 -26.21
C TYR A 74 7.11 4.23 -24.95
N LYS A 75 5.79 4.04 -24.84
CA LYS A 75 5.18 3.30 -23.72
C LYS A 75 5.01 1.83 -24.09
N ILE A 76 5.64 0.95 -23.32
CA ILE A 76 5.41 -0.50 -23.43
C ILE A 76 4.10 -0.84 -22.71
N PRO A 77 3.15 -1.56 -23.36
CA PRO A 77 1.97 -2.06 -22.68
C PRO A 77 2.33 -3.01 -21.52
N ALA A 78 1.65 -2.86 -20.37
CA ALA A 78 1.88 -3.71 -19.19
C ALA A 78 1.74 -5.22 -19.50
N THR A 79 0.95 -5.59 -20.51
CA THR A 79 0.79 -6.97 -20.99
C THR A 79 2.07 -7.55 -21.58
N VAL A 80 2.88 -6.73 -22.26
CA VAL A 80 4.16 -7.16 -22.84
C VAL A 80 5.16 -7.41 -21.71
N ILE A 81 5.28 -6.46 -20.78
CA ILE A 81 6.13 -6.60 -19.59
C ILE A 81 5.72 -7.82 -18.77
N ALA A 82 4.40 -8.06 -18.61
CA ALA A 82 3.89 -9.23 -17.91
C ALA A 82 4.36 -10.54 -18.56
N ARG A 83 4.30 -10.64 -19.90
CA ARG A 83 4.79 -11.83 -20.62
C ARG A 83 6.28 -12.04 -20.39
N GLU A 84 7.07 -10.98 -20.52
CA GLU A 84 8.53 -11.01 -20.31
C GLU A 84 8.89 -11.49 -18.89
N ILE A 85 8.25 -10.97 -17.85
CA ILE A 85 8.55 -11.37 -16.47
C ILE A 85 7.96 -12.75 -16.11
N THR A 86 6.86 -13.16 -16.73
CA THR A 86 6.31 -14.53 -16.55
C THR A 86 7.27 -15.57 -17.10
N GLU A 87 7.92 -15.31 -18.23
CA GLU A 87 8.99 -16.17 -18.77
C GLU A 87 10.21 -16.22 -17.82
N GLN A 88 10.45 -15.16 -17.05
CA GLN A 88 11.48 -15.12 -15.98
C GLN A 88 11.02 -15.74 -14.65
N GLY A 89 9.83 -16.33 -14.59
CA GLY A 89 9.32 -17.02 -13.41
C GLY A 89 8.34 -16.24 -12.54
N TYR A 90 7.87 -15.06 -12.97
CA TYR A 90 6.87 -14.29 -12.23
C TYR A 90 5.54 -15.04 -12.15
N ARG A 91 5.07 -15.26 -10.91
CA ARG A 91 3.77 -15.91 -10.62
C ARG A 91 2.72 -14.97 -10.02
N GLY A 92 3.00 -13.67 -10.01
CA GLY A 92 2.11 -12.68 -9.41
C GLY A 92 1.00 -12.21 -10.35
N GLY A 93 0.06 -11.45 -9.79
CA GLY A 93 -1.09 -10.93 -10.52
C GLY A 93 -0.79 -9.64 -11.31
N MET A 94 -1.46 -9.49 -12.45
CA MET A 94 -1.38 -8.30 -13.31
C MET A 94 -1.68 -6.98 -12.58
N THR A 95 -2.53 -6.99 -11.55
CA THR A 95 -2.88 -5.80 -10.76
C THR A 95 -1.65 -5.18 -10.09
N ILE A 96 -0.82 -6.01 -9.44
CA ILE A 96 0.40 -5.57 -8.74
C ILE A 96 1.39 -4.96 -9.74
N LEU A 97 1.55 -5.61 -10.90
CA LEU A 97 2.39 -5.08 -11.98
C LEU A 97 1.90 -3.72 -12.47
N ARG A 98 0.59 -3.56 -12.73
CA ARG A 98 0.01 -2.30 -13.21
C ARG A 98 0.12 -1.18 -12.20
N GLU A 99 -0.08 -1.46 -10.92
CA GLU A 99 0.13 -0.50 -9.83
C GLU A 99 1.58 -0.03 -9.78
N PHE A 100 2.53 -0.95 -9.88
CA PHE A 100 3.95 -0.62 -9.92
C PHE A 100 4.31 0.22 -11.14
N ILE A 101 3.91 -0.19 -12.35
CA ILE A 101 4.15 0.60 -13.57
C ILE A 101 3.55 2.00 -13.46
N ARG A 102 2.34 2.12 -12.90
CA ARG A 102 1.69 3.43 -12.68
C ARG A 102 2.48 4.31 -11.72
N SER A 103 3.09 3.73 -10.68
CA SER A 103 3.95 4.47 -9.75
C SER A 103 5.23 5.01 -10.39
N LEU A 104 5.65 4.45 -11.53
CA LEU A 104 6.82 4.89 -12.30
C LEU A 104 6.47 5.89 -13.40
N ALA A 105 5.18 6.02 -13.76
CA ALA A 105 4.77 6.91 -14.83
C ALA A 105 4.81 8.36 -14.35
N ILE A 106 5.60 9.20 -15.03
CA ILE A 106 5.54 10.65 -14.87
C ILE A 106 4.22 11.13 -15.53
N PRO A 107 3.39 11.94 -14.85
CA PRO A 107 2.24 12.57 -15.48
C PRO A 107 2.72 13.38 -16.68
N GLN A 108 2.29 13.02 -17.89
CA GLN A 108 2.54 13.82 -19.08
C GLN A 108 1.46 14.88 -19.20
N GLU A 109 1.87 16.13 -19.38
CA GLU A 109 0.96 17.18 -19.83
C GLU A 109 0.40 16.77 -21.19
N GLN A 110 -0.92 16.83 -21.33
CA GLN A 110 -1.56 16.55 -22.61
C GLN A 110 -1.14 17.65 -23.57
N GLU A 111 -0.59 17.28 -24.73
CA GLU A 111 -0.33 18.25 -25.78
C GLU A 111 -1.65 18.97 -26.11
N PRO A 112 -1.66 20.31 -26.16
CA PRO A 112 -2.87 21.05 -26.43
C PRO A 112 -3.40 20.62 -27.80
N VAL A 113 -4.66 20.18 -27.82
CA VAL A 113 -5.34 19.82 -29.06
C VAL A 113 -5.47 21.08 -29.90
N VAL A 114 -4.59 21.24 -30.89
CA VAL A 114 -4.70 22.31 -31.88
C VAL A 114 -5.85 21.94 -32.81
N ARG A 115 -7.02 22.55 -32.58
CA ARG A 115 -8.14 22.45 -33.52
C ARG A 115 -7.79 23.27 -34.74
N PHE A 116 -7.70 22.60 -35.89
CA PHE A 116 -7.61 23.28 -37.17
C PHE A 116 -9.04 23.57 -37.65
N GLU A 117 -9.52 24.77 -37.40
CA GLU A 117 -10.79 25.24 -37.96
C GLU A 117 -10.53 25.80 -39.36
N THR A 118 -11.21 25.25 -40.37
CA THR A 118 -11.20 25.78 -41.73
C THR A 118 -12.35 26.77 -41.90
N GLU A 119 -12.05 27.92 -42.49
CA GLU A 119 -13.07 28.93 -42.80
C GLU A 119 -14.19 28.36 -43.69
N PRO A 120 -15.44 28.84 -43.54
CA PRO A 120 -16.55 28.44 -44.40
C PRO A 120 -16.21 28.56 -45.88
N GLY A 121 -16.48 27.51 -46.66
CA GLY A 121 -16.22 27.48 -48.11
C GLY A 121 -14.82 27.00 -48.54
N ARG A 122 -13.90 26.72 -47.60
CA ARG A 122 -12.59 26.10 -47.91
C ARG A 122 -12.62 24.57 -47.90
N GLN A 123 -13.65 23.96 -47.31
CA GLN A 123 -13.80 22.50 -47.23
C GLN A 123 -15.27 22.11 -47.36
N MET A 124 -15.58 21.19 -48.27
CA MET A 124 -16.90 20.60 -48.42
C MET A 124 -17.01 19.41 -47.48
N GLN A 125 -17.94 19.44 -46.53
CA GLN A 125 -18.34 18.26 -45.75
C GLN A 125 -19.49 17.58 -46.49
N VAL A 126 -19.37 16.27 -46.69
CA VAL A 126 -20.42 15.42 -47.28
C VAL A 126 -20.79 14.41 -46.21
N ASP A 127 -22.09 14.33 -45.89
CA ASP A 127 -22.67 13.36 -44.95
C ASP A 127 -22.74 11.94 -45.55
#